data_AF-A0A2U9CZQ2-F1
#
_entry.id   AF-A0A2U9CZQ2-F1
#
_cell.length_a   1.000
_cell.length_b   1.000
_cell.length_c   1.000
_cell.angle_alpha   90.00
_cell.angle_beta   90.00
_cell.angle_gamma   90.00
#
_symmetry.space_group_name_H-M   'P 1'
#
loop_
_entity.id
_entity.type
_entity.pdbx_description
1 polymer ?
#
loop_
_entity_poly.entity_id
_entity_poly.type
_entity_poly.pdbx_seq_one_letter_code
_entity_poly.pdbx_strand_id
1 'polypeptide(L)'
;MTTSSPMEIRMEKTDKIHWNRIVAVGATEHADTQRNALNEPDVPFPPAGPTAQNLAAVCHQGQGRPRYTASFFPSSGASHFRRRGNAINRLESWYGLCCRGQSHQVLCCVQQAWKQALSQFCVEEYSTMTLPYECCEDRGDARWTCFNSELPNPNYSPTPGYTAPQVPEEPGFTFNGNAC
;
A
#
# COMPACT_ATOMS: atom_id res chain seq x y z
N MET A 1 -43.59 -17.76 -29.45
CA MET A 1 -43.55 -16.42 -28.85
C MET A 1 -42.30 -16.36 -27.99
N THR A 2 -41.28 -15.70 -28.51
CA THR A 2 -39.93 -15.53 -27.94
C THR A 2 -39.87 -14.31 -27.02
N THR A 3 -38.77 -14.22 -26.27
CA THR A 3 -38.21 -13.07 -25.51
C THR A 3 -38.67 -12.93 -24.05
N SER A 4 -37.82 -12.66 -23.05
CA SER A 4 -36.36 -12.47 -22.98
C SER A 4 -35.86 -12.68 -21.54
N SER A 5 -34.65 -13.23 -21.39
CA SER A 5 -33.91 -13.29 -20.13
C SER A 5 -33.11 -11.99 -19.92
N PRO A 6 -32.87 -11.50 -18.69
CA PRO A 6 -32.07 -10.30 -18.46
C PRO A 6 -30.57 -10.59 -18.61
N MET A 7 -29.88 -9.63 -19.24
CA MET A 7 -28.46 -9.64 -19.60
C MET A 7 -27.53 -9.63 -18.38
N GLU A 8 -26.56 -10.54 -18.43
CA GLU A 8 -25.37 -10.62 -17.58
C GLU A 8 -24.33 -9.61 -18.10
N ILE A 9 -23.95 -8.61 -17.30
CA ILE A 9 -22.90 -7.65 -17.66
C ILE A 9 -21.56 -8.24 -17.21
N ARG A 10 -20.88 -8.87 -18.17
CA ARG A 10 -19.49 -9.31 -18.05
C ARG A 10 -18.59 -8.14 -18.45
N MET A 11 -17.86 -7.57 -17.50
CA MET A 11 -16.79 -6.61 -17.81
C MET A 11 -15.59 -7.39 -18.36
N GLU A 12 -15.33 -7.21 -19.65
CA GLU A 12 -14.20 -7.79 -20.37
C GLU A 12 -12.88 -7.08 -20.06
N LYS A 13 -11.80 -7.87 -20.17
CA LYS A 13 -10.44 -7.61 -19.74
C LYS A 13 -9.59 -7.15 -20.93
N THR A 14 -9.32 -5.86 -21.04
CA THR A 14 -8.34 -5.21 -21.93
C THR A 14 -7.91 -3.92 -21.23
N ASP A 15 -6.64 -3.60 -20.97
CA ASP A 15 -5.52 -3.61 -21.90
C ASP A 15 -4.16 -3.82 -21.21
N LYS A 16 -3.33 -4.60 -21.90
CA LYS A 16 -1.88 -4.71 -21.66
C LYS A 16 -1.22 -3.41 -22.11
N ILE A 17 -0.69 -2.62 -21.18
CA ILE A 17 0.23 -1.53 -21.54
C ILE A 17 1.64 -1.90 -21.08
N HIS A 18 2.40 -2.29 -22.07
CA HIS A 18 3.85 -2.49 -22.10
C HIS A 18 4.55 -1.20 -21.64
N TRP A 19 5.39 -1.25 -20.61
CA TRP A 19 6.27 -0.12 -20.28
C TRP A 19 7.74 -0.56 -20.30
N ASN A 20 8.40 -0.23 -21.41
CA ASN A 20 9.84 -0.03 -21.45
C ASN A 20 10.18 1.09 -22.45
N ARG A 21 10.59 2.27 -21.92
CA ARG A 21 11.43 3.36 -22.51
C ARG A 21 11.20 4.67 -21.72
N ILE A 22 12.13 5.20 -20.91
CA ILE A 22 13.46 5.85 -21.10
C ILE A 22 13.39 7.41 -21.08
N VAL A 23 13.84 7.95 -19.93
CA VAL A 23 14.85 9.01 -19.64
C VAL A 23 14.59 10.53 -19.88
N ALA A 24 14.80 11.24 -18.75
CA ALA A 24 15.36 12.57 -18.46
C ALA A 24 14.74 13.86 -19.01
N VAL A 25 14.31 14.73 -18.08
CA VAL A 25 14.55 16.19 -18.13
C VAL A 25 14.76 16.75 -16.71
N GLY A 26 15.87 17.49 -16.54
CA GLY A 26 16.04 18.74 -15.79
C GLY A 26 15.50 18.87 -14.36
N ALA A 27 16.43 19.00 -13.40
CA ALA A 27 16.14 19.42 -12.03
C ALA A 27 15.70 20.89 -11.92
N THR A 28 14.59 21.12 -11.22
CA THR A 28 14.34 22.31 -10.38
C THR A 28 13.56 21.87 -9.14
N GLU A 29 14.06 22.20 -7.96
CA GLU A 29 13.52 21.82 -6.66
C GLU A 29 12.17 22.49 -6.37
N HIS A 30 11.09 21.73 -6.48
CA HIS A 30 9.89 21.85 -5.68
C HIS A 30 9.34 20.44 -5.49
N ALA A 31 8.67 20.17 -4.36
CA ALA A 31 8.07 18.88 -4.07
C ALA A 31 6.93 18.61 -5.06
N ASP A 32 7.28 18.21 -6.28
CA ASP A 32 6.36 17.75 -7.28
C ASP A 32 5.74 16.47 -6.71
N THR A 33 4.48 16.58 -6.28
CA THR A 33 3.63 15.41 -6.04
C THR A 33 3.86 14.46 -7.21
N GLN A 34 4.48 13.30 -6.97
CA GLN A 34 4.61 12.28 -8.02
C GLN A 34 3.20 11.94 -8.48
N ARG A 35 2.85 12.45 -9.65
CA ARG A 35 1.55 12.25 -10.27
C ARG A 35 1.69 11.18 -11.32
N ASN A 36 0.75 10.24 -11.36
CA ASN A 36 0.65 9.28 -12.46
C ASN A 36 0.16 9.99 -13.75
N ALA A 37 0.07 9.25 -14.86
CA ALA A 37 -0.34 9.80 -16.17
C ALA A 37 -1.73 10.47 -16.16
N LEU A 38 -2.55 10.22 -15.13
CA LEU A 38 -3.88 10.79 -14.93
C LEU A 38 -3.89 12.01 -14.00
N ASN A 39 -2.72 12.53 -13.61
CA ASN A 39 -2.54 13.59 -12.62
C ASN A 39 -3.00 13.23 -11.19
N GLU A 40 -3.13 11.94 -10.87
CA GLU A 40 -3.49 11.47 -9.54
C GLU A 40 -2.24 11.22 -8.69
N PRO A 41 -2.34 11.33 -7.35
CA PRO A 41 -1.24 10.98 -6.44
C PRO A 41 -0.78 9.53 -6.64
N ASP A 42 0.51 9.33 -6.90
CA ASP A 42 1.11 8.00 -7.01
C ASP A 42 1.28 7.38 -5.61
N VAL A 43 0.35 6.49 -5.24
CA VAL A 43 0.35 5.75 -3.98
C VAL A 43 0.31 4.25 -4.33
N PRO A 44 1.46 3.55 -4.36
CA PRO A 44 1.58 2.15 -4.75
C PRO A 44 0.95 1.26 -3.68
N PHE A 45 -0.35 1.04 -3.83
CA PHE A 45 -1.19 0.28 -2.92
C PHE A 45 -1.93 -0.80 -3.71
N PRO A 46 -2.05 -2.04 -3.19
CA PRO A 46 -1.67 -2.47 -1.85
C PRO A 46 -0.17 -2.81 -1.68
N PRO A 47 0.39 -2.66 -0.46
CA PRO A 47 1.73 -3.15 -0.16
C PRO A 47 1.77 -4.68 -0.15
N ALA A 48 2.84 -5.28 -0.67
CA ALA A 48 2.97 -6.73 -0.74
C ALA A 48 3.06 -7.41 0.63
N GLY A 49 2.48 -8.59 0.77
CA GLY A 49 2.61 -9.42 1.95
C GLY A 49 4.10 -9.70 2.27
N PRO A 50 4.54 -9.57 3.53
CA PRO A 50 5.90 -9.92 3.91
C PRO A 50 6.17 -11.42 3.77
N THR A 51 7.31 -11.73 3.17
CA THR A 51 7.83 -13.07 2.93
C THR A 51 9.30 -13.12 3.35
N ALA A 52 9.87 -14.31 3.49
CA ALA A 52 11.30 -14.45 3.74
C ALA A 52 12.15 -13.79 2.65
N GLN A 53 11.66 -13.77 1.41
CA GLN A 53 12.34 -13.24 0.23
C GLN A 53 12.41 -11.71 0.23
N ASN A 54 11.37 -11.02 0.68
CA ASN A 54 11.33 -9.55 0.72
C ASN A 54 11.64 -8.95 2.10
N LEU A 55 11.84 -9.78 3.13
CA LEU A 55 12.06 -9.35 4.51
C LEU A 55 13.23 -8.37 4.67
N ALA A 56 14.35 -8.65 4.01
CA ALA A 56 15.52 -7.77 4.07
C ALA A 56 15.21 -6.38 3.51
N ALA A 57 14.45 -6.29 2.41
CA ALA A 57 14.03 -5.02 1.85
C ALA A 57 13.03 -4.30 2.77
N VAL A 58 12.04 -5.02 3.31
CA VAL A 58 11.09 -4.49 4.31
C VAL A 58 11.83 -3.79 5.45
N CYS A 59 12.81 -4.46 6.06
CA CYS A 59 13.52 -3.95 7.23
C CYS A 59 14.60 -2.91 6.92
N HIS A 60 15.34 -3.03 5.81
CA HIS A 60 16.55 -2.23 5.59
C HIS A 60 16.36 -1.12 4.55
N GLN A 61 15.29 -1.13 3.77
CA GLN A 61 15.08 -0.16 2.68
C GLN A 61 13.95 0.84 2.96
N GLY A 62 13.39 0.85 4.17
CA GLY A 62 12.25 1.71 4.53
C GLY A 62 12.51 3.21 4.33
N GLN A 63 13.74 3.66 4.59
CA GLN A 63 14.13 5.06 4.36
C GLN A 63 14.12 5.47 2.90
N GLY A 64 14.22 4.53 1.96
CA GLY A 64 14.13 4.79 0.53
C GLY A 64 12.70 4.69 -0.01
N ARG A 65 11.68 4.40 0.81
CA ARG A 65 10.28 4.27 0.35
C ARG A 65 9.46 5.51 0.71
N PRO A 66 8.57 5.98 -0.17
CA PRO A 66 7.80 7.21 0.06
C PRO A 66 7.02 7.24 1.38
N ARG A 67 6.81 8.45 1.90
CA ARG A 67 5.88 8.74 3.00
C ARG A 67 4.86 9.76 2.53
N TYR A 68 3.61 9.54 2.89
CA TYR A 68 2.47 10.27 2.35
C TYR A 68 1.95 11.26 3.40
N THR A 69 2.63 12.39 3.57
CA THR A 69 2.19 13.45 4.47
C THR A 69 1.00 14.22 3.89
N ALA A 70 0.35 15.06 4.69
CA ALA A 70 -0.78 15.88 4.22
C ALA A 70 -0.41 16.74 2.99
N SER A 71 0.83 17.24 2.92
CA SER A 71 1.33 18.06 1.81
C SER A 71 1.57 17.29 0.51
N PHE A 72 1.63 15.95 0.55
CA PHE A 72 1.74 15.13 -0.66
C PHE A 72 0.47 15.21 -1.52
N PHE A 73 -0.69 15.38 -0.88
CA PHE A 73 -1.99 15.31 -1.54
C PHE A 73 -2.52 16.70 -1.91
N PRO A 74 -3.29 16.82 -3.02
CA PRO A 74 -4.10 18.01 -3.29
C PRO A 74 -4.99 18.36 -2.10
N SER A 75 -5.40 19.63 -1.95
CA SER A 75 -6.22 20.06 -0.81
C SER A 75 -7.61 19.42 -0.77
N SER A 76 -8.20 19.10 -1.92
CA SER A 76 -9.50 18.44 -2.06
C SER A 76 -9.44 17.25 -3.03
N GLY A 77 -10.50 16.44 -3.09
CA GLY A 77 -10.64 15.37 -4.10
C GLY A 77 -9.78 14.10 -3.92
N ALA A 78 -8.82 14.07 -2.99
CA ALA A 78 -7.88 12.95 -2.83
C ALA A 78 -8.10 12.11 -1.55
N SER A 79 -9.33 12.00 -1.03
CA SER A 79 -9.58 11.33 0.26
C SER A 79 -9.19 9.84 0.27
N HIS A 80 -9.48 9.10 -0.80
CA HIS A 80 -9.11 7.69 -0.91
C HIS A 80 -7.59 7.49 -1.01
N PHE A 81 -6.88 8.33 -1.76
CA PHE A 81 -5.41 8.31 -1.81
C PHE A 81 -4.79 8.62 -0.45
N ARG A 82 -5.36 9.56 0.32
CA ARG A 82 -4.91 9.85 1.69
C ARG A 82 -5.03 8.64 2.60
N ARG A 83 -6.14 7.90 2.55
CA ARG A 83 -6.30 6.69 3.37
C ARG A 83 -5.32 5.59 2.99
N ARG A 84 -5.05 5.39 1.69
CA ARG A 84 -3.99 4.48 1.21
C ARG A 84 -2.61 4.91 1.70
N GLY A 85 -2.30 6.21 1.61
CA GLY A 85 -1.04 6.77 2.09
C GLY A 85 -0.85 6.63 3.59
N ASN A 86 -1.91 6.89 4.38
CA ASN A 86 -1.92 6.68 5.82
C ASN A 86 -1.68 5.21 6.19
N ALA A 87 -2.33 4.28 5.47
CA ALA A 87 -2.10 2.85 5.66
C ALA A 87 -0.64 2.45 5.41
N ILE A 88 0.00 3.00 4.37
CA ILE A 88 1.42 2.77 4.10
C ILE A 88 2.30 3.38 5.19
N ASN A 89 2.06 4.64 5.60
CA ASN A 89 2.84 5.28 6.66
C ASN A 89 2.77 4.48 7.98
N ARG A 90 1.58 3.99 8.34
CA ARG A 90 1.36 3.11 9.49
C ARG A 90 2.11 1.81 9.38
N LEU A 91 1.99 1.14 8.25
CA LEU A 91 2.69 -0.11 7.99
C LEU A 91 4.21 0.07 8.14
N GLU A 92 4.76 1.13 7.58
CA GLU A 92 6.18 1.43 7.61
C GLU A 92 6.69 1.78 9.02
N SER A 93 5.88 2.50 9.81
CA SER A 93 6.16 2.74 11.22
C SER A 93 6.23 1.42 12.00
N TRP A 94 5.26 0.52 11.78
CA TRP A 94 5.19 -0.76 12.49
C TRP A 94 6.26 -1.76 12.03
N TYR A 95 6.68 -1.72 10.77
CA TYR A 95 7.88 -2.42 10.31
C TYR A 95 9.13 -1.94 11.05
N GLY A 96 9.26 -0.63 11.27
CA GLY A 96 10.31 -0.07 12.11
C GLY A 96 10.35 -0.70 13.51
N LEU A 97 9.20 -0.93 14.14
CA LEU A 97 9.11 -1.61 15.44
C LEU A 97 9.59 -3.07 15.36
N CYS A 98 9.11 -3.83 14.37
CA CYS A 98 9.50 -5.22 14.19
C CYS A 98 10.99 -5.41 13.87
N CYS A 99 11.56 -4.53 13.07
CA CYS A 99 12.91 -4.66 12.53
C CYS A 99 14.01 -4.09 13.45
N ARG A 100 13.67 -3.47 14.59
CA ARG A 100 14.64 -2.99 15.60
C ARG A 100 15.35 -4.13 16.36
N GLY A 101 14.78 -5.35 16.37
CA GLY A 101 15.31 -6.51 17.10
C GLY A 101 15.86 -7.63 16.21
N GLN A 102 16.73 -8.47 16.77
CA GLN A 102 17.27 -9.67 16.12
C GLN A 102 16.58 -10.94 16.63
N SER A 103 15.25 -11.01 16.51
CA SER A 103 14.51 -12.23 16.87
C SER A 103 14.31 -13.13 15.64
N HIS A 104 14.20 -14.44 15.85
CA HIS A 104 13.73 -15.36 14.81
C HIS A 104 12.26 -15.13 14.43
N GLN A 105 11.59 -14.15 15.06
CA GLN A 105 10.17 -13.85 14.90
C GLN A 105 9.92 -12.55 14.10
N VAL A 106 10.97 -11.92 13.56
CA VAL A 106 10.82 -10.67 12.77
C VAL A 106 9.84 -10.87 11.61
N LEU A 107 9.93 -11.99 10.87
CA LEU A 107 9.00 -12.30 9.78
C LEU A 107 7.55 -12.35 10.27
N CYS A 108 7.29 -13.07 11.37
CA CYS A 108 5.96 -13.14 11.95
C CYS A 108 5.46 -11.76 12.42
N CYS A 109 6.32 -10.96 13.05
CA CYS A 109 5.99 -9.60 13.46
C CYS A 109 5.57 -8.72 12.28
N VAL A 110 6.36 -8.69 11.20
CA VAL A 110 6.01 -7.86 10.02
C VAL A 110 4.75 -8.38 9.33
N GLN A 111 4.49 -9.69 9.32
CA GLN A 111 3.24 -10.25 8.79
C GLN A 111 2.03 -9.83 9.64
N GLN A 112 2.15 -9.83 10.97
CA GLN A 112 1.10 -9.31 11.86
C GLN A 112 0.87 -7.82 11.64
N ALA A 113 1.95 -7.02 11.56
CA ALA A 113 1.87 -5.58 11.28
C ALA A 113 1.15 -5.31 9.95
N TRP A 114 1.47 -6.08 8.90
CA TRP A 114 0.83 -5.97 7.58
C TRP A 114 -0.67 -6.27 7.64
N LYS A 115 -1.08 -7.40 8.23
CA LYS A 115 -2.51 -7.74 8.38
C LYS A 115 -3.25 -6.70 9.21
N GLN A 116 -2.65 -6.21 10.29
CA GLN A 116 -3.28 -5.24 11.17
C GLN A 116 -3.40 -3.85 10.51
N ALA A 117 -2.39 -3.41 9.76
CA ALA A 117 -2.42 -2.12 9.09
C ALA A 117 -3.51 -2.09 8.01
N LEU A 118 -3.63 -3.18 7.25
CA LEU A 118 -4.70 -3.34 6.25
C LEU A 118 -6.08 -3.55 6.89
N SER A 119 -6.17 -4.20 8.04
CA SER A 119 -7.41 -4.26 8.81
C SER A 119 -7.88 -2.87 9.23
N GLN A 120 -6.96 -2.04 9.74
CA GLN A 120 -7.25 -0.66 10.13
C GLN A 120 -7.63 0.19 8.92
N PHE A 121 -6.95 0.02 7.78
CA PHE A 121 -7.34 0.65 6.52
C PHE A 121 -8.79 0.29 6.14
N CYS A 122 -9.20 -0.96 6.27
CA CYS A 122 -10.59 -1.35 6.00
C CYS A 122 -11.59 -0.72 6.97
N VAL A 123 -11.25 -0.59 8.26
CA VAL A 123 -12.09 0.15 9.22
C VAL A 123 -12.24 1.61 8.76
N GLU A 124 -11.16 2.24 8.32
CA GLU A 124 -11.19 3.61 7.77
C GLU A 124 -12.04 3.72 6.51
N GLU A 125 -11.91 2.78 5.57
CA GLU A 125 -12.73 2.74 4.34
C GLU A 125 -14.24 2.65 4.68
N TYR A 126 -14.62 1.75 5.58
CA TYR A 126 -16.01 1.59 6.03
C TYR A 126 -16.54 2.74 6.88
N SER A 127 -15.66 3.60 7.41
CA SER A 127 -16.06 4.80 8.17
C SER A 127 -16.47 5.98 7.29
N THR A 128 -16.51 5.78 5.96
CA THR A 128 -16.85 6.80 4.97
C THR A 128 -18.15 6.48 4.24
N MET A 129 -18.71 7.47 3.52
CA MET A 129 -19.88 7.28 2.65
C MET A 129 -19.51 6.79 1.24
N THR A 130 -18.24 6.47 0.99
CA THR A 130 -17.80 5.95 -0.32
C THR A 130 -17.78 4.43 -0.31
N LEU A 131 -17.84 3.82 -1.50
CA LEU A 131 -17.57 2.39 -1.64
C LEU A 131 -16.17 2.08 -1.07
N PRO A 132 -16.04 1.07 -0.19
CA PRO A 132 -14.74 0.70 0.35
C PRO A 132 -13.86 0.10 -0.74
N TYR A 133 -12.55 0.08 -0.49
CA TYR A 133 -11.61 -0.70 -1.26
C TYR A 133 -12.06 -2.17 -1.37
N GLU A 134 -12.07 -2.73 -2.58
CA GLU A 134 -12.68 -4.04 -2.88
C GLU A 134 -12.20 -5.18 -1.96
N CYS A 135 -10.89 -5.24 -1.66
CA CYS A 135 -10.34 -6.28 -0.78
C CYS A 135 -10.86 -6.19 0.67
N CYS A 136 -11.45 -5.06 1.08
CA CYS A 136 -12.05 -4.93 2.41
C CYS A 136 -13.38 -5.70 2.54
N GLU A 137 -14.03 -6.00 1.42
CA GLU A 137 -15.26 -6.81 1.38
C GLU A 137 -14.99 -8.27 1.72
N ASP A 138 -13.79 -8.75 1.41
CA ASP A 138 -13.34 -10.10 1.75
C ASP A 138 -13.13 -10.28 3.25
N ARG A 139 -13.16 -11.55 3.70
CA ARG A 139 -13.00 -11.96 5.11
C ARG A 139 -11.95 -13.04 5.26
N GLY A 140 -11.39 -13.15 6.47
CA GLY A 140 -10.39 -14.17 6.79
C GLY A 140 -9.19 -14.09 5.84
N ASP A 141 -8.70 -15.25 5.38
CA ASP A 141 -7.54 -15.33 4.50
C ASP A 141 -7.80 -14.86 3.05
N ALA A 142 -9.06 -14.83 2.61
CA ALA A 142 -9.41 -14.29 1.30
C ALA A 142 -9.03 -12.81 1.19
N ARG A 143 -9.23 -12.05 2.27
CA ARG A 143 -8.83 -10.62 2.35
C ARG A 143 -7.33 -10.44 2.11
N TRP A 144 -6.52 -11.25 2.77
CA TRP A 144 -5.06 -11.18 2.64
C TRP A 144 -4.60 -11.62 1.25
N THR A 145 -5.29 -12.60 0.66
CA THR A 145 -5.04 -13.02 -0.72
C THR A 145 -5.36 -11.89 -1.70
N CYS A 146 -6.48 -11.20 -1.53
CA CYS A 146 -6.85 -10.06 -2.36
C CYS A 146 -5.82 -8.92 -2.27
N PHE A 147 -5.46 -8.49 -1.05
CA PHE A 147 -4.43 -7.45 -0.87
C PHE A 147 -3.04 -7.87 -1.38
N ASN A 148 -2.79 -9.16 -1.59
CA ASN A 148 -1.54 -9.68 -2.10
C ASN A 148 -1.62 -10.16 -3.57
N SER A 149 -2.62 -9.73 -4.33
CA SER A 149 -2.86 -10.19 -5.70
C SER A 149 -2.24 -9.28 -6.77
N GLU A 150 -2.45 -7.97 -6.65
CA GLU A 150 -1.90 -6.95 -7.53
C GLU A 150 -0.91 -6.09 -6.76
N LEU A 151 0.39 -6.27 -7.03
CA LEU A 151 1.47 -5.73 -6.21
C LEU A 151 2.26 -4.68 -7.00
N PRO A 152 2.05 -3.37 -6.76
CA PRO A 152 2.81 -2.32 -7.43
C PRO A 152 4.31 -2.33 -7.07
N ASN A 153 4.66 -2.80 -5.86
CA ASN A 153 6.04 -2.92 -5.39
C ASN A 153 6.25 -4.21 -4.57
N PRO A 154 6.36 -5.39 -5.21
CA PRO A 154 6.43 -6.68 -4.52
C PRO A 154 7.72 -6.88 -3.71
N ASN A 155 8.79 -6.21 -4.14
CA ASN A 155 10.13 -6.37 -3.59
C ASN A 155 10.52 -5.25 -2.62
N TYR A 156 9.60 -4.36 -2.27
CA TYR A 156 9.86 -3.23 -1.37
C TYR A 156 11.04 -2.35 -1.84
N SER A 157 11.23 -2.25 -3.15
CA SER A 157 12.33 -1.51 -3.76
C SER A 157 12.26 -0.03 -3.36
N PRO A 158 13.40 0.60 -3.03
CA PRO A 158 13.46 2.00 -2.71
C PRO A 158 13.38 2.85 -3.97
N THR A 159 12.96 4.10 -3.82
CA THR A 159 13.09 5.13 -4.85
C THR A 159 14.53 5.65 -4.85
N PRO A 160 15.27 5.55 -5.97
CA PRO A 160 16.64 6.02 -6.05
C PRO A 160 16.75 7.52 -5.73
N GLY A 161 17.71 7.90 -4.88
CA GLY A 161 17.94 9.29 -4.48
C GLY A 161 16.90 9.89 -3.53
N TYR A 162 15.91 9.11 -3.08
CA TYR A 162 14.90 9.55 -2.13
C TYR A 162 15.31 9.21 -0.69
N THR A 163 14.96 10.08 0.25
CA THR A 163 15.02 9.81 1.70
C THR A 163 13.69 10.18 2.33
N ALA A 164 13.11 9.24 3.08
CA ALA A 164 11.83 9.43 3.73
C ALA A 164 11.89 10.60 4.74
N PRO A 165 10.92 11.52 4.70
CA PRO A 165 10.78 12.49 5.76
C PRO A 165 10.47 11.76 7.07
N GLN A 166 10.83 12.38 8.19
CA GLN A 166 10.40 11.89 9.48
C GLN A 166 8.88 12.05 9.60
N VAL A 167 8.19 10.93 9.76
CA VAL A 167 6.76 10.89 10.10
C VAL A 167 6.62 10.41 11.54
N PRO A 168 5.59 10.86 12.29
CA PRO A 168 5.34 10.37 13.64
C PRO A 168 5.22 8.85 13.66
N GLU A 169 5.68 8.24 14.76
CA GLU A 169 5.42 6.81 15.00
C GLU A 169 3.92 6.59 15.16
N GLU A 170 3.39 5.61 14.43
CA GLU A 170 1.97 5.25 14.50
C GLU A 170 1.73 4.27 15.67
N PRO A 171 0.87 4.62 16.64
CA PRO A 171 0.55 3.73 17.75
C PRO A 171 -0.37 2.58 17.32
N GLY A 172 -0.68 1.67 18.25
CA GLY A 172 -1.76 0.69 18.07
C GLY A 172 -1.33 -0.68 17.56
N PHE A 173 -0.03 -0.92 17.35
CA PHE A 173 0.50 -2.25 17.05
C PHE A 173 1.34 -2.79 18.21
N THR A 174 1.00 -4.01 18.62
CA THR A 174 1.75 -4.78 19.61
C THR A 174 1.98 -6.17 19.04
N PHE A 175 3.24 -6.57 18.90
CA PHE A 175 3.59 -7.89 18.41
C PHE A 175 3.16 -9.00 19.39
N ASN A 176 2.47 -10.03 18.88
CA ASN A 176 2.12 -11.22 19.63
C ASN A 176 2.93 -12.44 19.16
N GLY A 177 4.01 -12.76 19.87
CA GLY A 177 4.86 -13.91 19.56
C GLY A 177 4.21 -15.29 19.72
N ASN A 178 3.05 -15.37 20.40
CA ASN A 178 2.31 -16.62 20.57
C ASN A 178 1.32 -16.90 19.43
N ALA A 179 1.14 -15.94 18.51
CA ALA A 179 0.29 -16.07 17.32
C ALA A 179 1.10 -16.29 16.04
N CYS A 180 2.34 -16.75 16.23
CA CYS A 180 3.20 -17.37 15.24
C CYS A 180 3.06 -18.89 15.42
#